data_AF-A0A8S4A4V3-F1
#
_entry.id   AF-A0A8S4A4V3-F1
#
_cell.length_a   1.000
_cell.length_b   1.000
_cell.length_c   1.000
_cell.angle_alpha   90.00
_cell.angle_beta   90.00
_cell.angle_gamma   90.00
#
_symmetry.space_group_name_H-M   'P 1'
#
loop_
_entity.id
_entity.type
_entity.pdbx_description
1 polymer ?
#
loop_
_entity_poly.entity_id
_entity_poly.type
_entity_poly.pdbx_seq_one_letter_code
_entity_poly.pdbx_strand_id
1 'polypeptide(L)'
;MSEAKLIRQASLSSAYMDPGQRIKVLVEYGSHLEVDKTLALKHYFRSGHEMLRMANMYCDDGQLESAFILYYRYITLFMEKLPAHPEFSSDNQAEIAEIKRRVKKVFPIAEEIKSKLKKRYTEEEHVYKEQQ
;
A
#
# COMPACT_ATOMS: atom_id res chain seq x y z
N MET A 1 16.07 -17.44 -9.58
CA MET A 1 15.38 -17.81 -8.33
C MET A 1 14.04 -17.10 -8.32
N SER A 2 12.94 -17.85 -8.44
CA SER A 2 11.62 -17.31 -8.79
C SER A 2 10.95 -16.64 -7.60
N GLU A 3 10.65 -15.35 -7.74
CA GLU A 3 9.87 -14.51 -6.82
C GLU A 3 8.36 -14.78 -6.97
N ALA A 4 7.98 -16.06 -7.05
CA ALA A 4 6.62 -16.54 -7.30
C ALA A 4 6.06 -17.24 -6.07
N LYS A 5 6.15 -16.57 -4.92
CA LYS A 5 5.39 -16.96 -3.72
C LYS A 5 4.71 -15.74 -3.12
N LEU A 6 3.93 -15.04 -3.94
CA LEU A 6 2.77 -14.34 -3.43
C LEU A 6 1.73 -15.40 -3.06
N ILE A 7 1.96 -15.92 -1.85
CA ILE A 7 1.03 -16.71 -1.06
C ILE A 7 -0.34 -16.07 -1.27
N ARG A 8 -1.35 -16.86 -1.64
CA ARG A 8 -2.75 -16.55 -1.36
C ARG A 8 -2.81 -16.24 0.14
N GLN A 9 -2.58 -14.99 0.50
CA GLN A 9 -2.35 -14.62 1.88
C GLN A 9 -3.69 -14.83 2.57
N ALA A 10 -3.73 -15.69 3.58
CA ALA A 10 -4.79 -15.61 4.57
C ALA A 10 -4.94 -14.13 4.93
N SER A 11 -6.16 -13.60 4.86
CA SER A 11 -6.43 -12.18 5.05
C SER A 11 -5.71 -11.71 6.31
N LEU A 12 -4.79 -10.76 6.18
CA LEU A 12 -3.95 -10.27 7.30
C LEU A 12 -4.83 -9.78 8.46
N SER A 13 -6.03 -9.32 8.10
CA SER A 13 -7.00 -8.77 9.02
C SER A 13 -7.99 -9.80 9.59
N SER A 14 -7.98 -11.06 9.13
CA SER A 14 -9.00 -12.06 9.48
C SER A 14 -9.04 -12.45 10.95
N ALA A 15 -7.99 -12.13 11.72
CA ALA A 15 -7.94 -12.36 13.16
C ALA A 15 -8.79 -11.36 13.97
N TYR A 16 -9.34 -10.32 13.33
CA TYR A 16 -10.10 -9.25 13.99
C TYR A 16 -11.51 -9.16 13.44
N MET A 17 -12.47 -8.92 14.33
CA MET A 17 -13.87 -8.66 13.96
C MET A 17 -14.14 -7.17 13.73
N ASP A 18 -13.52 -6.30 14.53
CA ASP A 18 -13.72 -4.85 14.44
C ASP A 18 -13.20 -4.30 13.10
N PRO A 19 -14.04 -3.64 12.28
CA PRO A 19 -13.65 -3.05 11.00
C PRO A 19 -12.47 -2.07 11.12
N GLY A 20 -12.43 -1.28 12.20
CA GLY A 20 -11.37 -0.30 12.45
C GLY A 20 -10.01 -0.96 12.62
N GLN A 21 -9.94 -1.99 13.47
CA GLN A 21 -8.74 -2.75 13.76
C GLN A 21 -8.24 -3.50 12.52
N ARG A 22 -9.15 -4.04 11.70
CA ARG A 22 -8.78 -4.67 10.43
C ARG A 22 -8.07 -3.71 9.48
N ILE A 23 -8.62 -2.50 9.30
CA ILE A 23 -7.97 -1.47 8.47
C ILE A 23 -6.63 -1.04 9.08
N LYS A 24 -6.57 -0.88 10.41
CA LYS A 24 -5.35 -0.47 11.11
C LYS A 24 -4.18 -1.42 10.84
N VAL A 25 -4.41 -2.73 10.89
CA VAL A 25 -3.36 -3.73 10.66
C VAL A 25 -2.85 -3.68 9.21
N LEU A 26 -3.73 -3.41 8.23
CA LEU A 26 -3.30 -3.22 6.84
C LEU A 26 -2.44 -1.95 6.68
N VAL A 27 -2.79 -0.86 7.35
CA VAL A 27 -2.02 0.40 7.37
C VAL A 27 -0.65 0.20 8.02
N GLU A 28 -0.60 -0.48 9.16
CA GLU A 28 0.65 -0.80 9.86
C GLU A 28 1.57 -1.65 8.97
N TYR A 29 1.02 -2.66 8.30
CA TYR A 29 1.80 -3.50 7.38
C TYR A 29 2.27 -2.73 6.12
N GLY A 30 1.43 -1.85 5.59
CA GLY A 30 1.77 -0.98 4.46
C GLY A 30 2.88 0.02 4.78
N SER A 31 2.85 0.60 5.99
CA SER A 31 3.81 1.61 6.44
C SER A 31 5.15 1.05 6.92
N HIS A 32 5.22 -0.26 7.17
CA HIS A 32 6.44 -0.93 7.62
C HIS A 32 7.46 -1.06 6.49
N LEU A 33 8.26 -0.02 6.32
CA LEU A 33 9.37 0.05 5.38
C LEU A 33 10.47 1.01 5.85
N GLU A 34 11.70 0.71 5.48
CA GLU A 34 12.88 1.54 5.75
C GLU A 34 13.56 1.92 4.43
N VAL A 35 14.20 3.08 4.42
CA VAL A 35 14.99 3.58 3.30
C VAL A 35 16.46 3.50 3.69
N ASP A 36 17.19 2.62 3.03
CA ASP A 36 18.64 2.60 3.02
C ASP A 36 19.18 3.80 2.24
N LYS A 37 19.89 4.69 2.95
CA LYS A 37 20.46 5.93 2.40
C LYS A 37 21.72 5.72 1.57
N THR A 38 22.26 4.50 1.55
CA THR A 38 23.42 4.14 0.73
C THR A 38 23.01 3.66 -0.67
N LEU A 39 21.73 3.28 -0.84
CA LEU A 39 21.19 2.82 -2.10
C LEU A 39 20.77 4.00 -2.98
N ALA A 40 21.28 4.07 -4.20
CA ALA A 40 20.95 5.16 -5.12
C ALA A 40 19.44 5.31 -5.36
N LEU A 41 18.97 6.56 -5.43
CA LEU A 41 17.55 6.91 -5.46
C LEU A 41 16.76 6.23 -6.59
N LYS A 42 17.41 6.03 -7.75
CA LYS A 42 16.87 5.33 -8.92
C LYS A 42 16.37 3.91 -8.65
N HIS A 43 16.88 3.24 -7.61
CA HIS A 43 16.41 1.90 -7.24
C HIS A 43 15.03 1.97 -6.59
N TYR A 44 14.80 2.94 -5.70
CA TYR A 44 13.48 3.18 -5.11
C TYR A 44 12.45 3.55 -6.16
N PHE A 45 12.83 4.33 -7.17
CA PHE A 45 11.95 4.64 -8.30
C PHE A 45 11.50 3.35 -9.00
N ARG A 46 12.45 2.50 -9.43
CA ARG A 46 12.13 1.21 -10.07
C ARG A 46 11.24 0.33 -9.20
N SER A 47 11.56 0.19 -7.92
CA SER A 47 10.73 -0.56 -6.96
C SER A 47 9.32 0.02 -6.85
N GLY A 48 9.19 1.36 -6.87
CA GLY A 48 7.90 2.04 -6.84
C GLY A 48 7.05 1.78 -8.08
N HIS A 49 7.67 1.72 -9.27
CA HIS A 49 6.96 1.34 -10.50
C HIS A 49 6.37 -0.06 -10.41
N GLU A 50 7.18 -1.03 -9.94
CA GLU A 50 6.71 -2.41 -9.80
C GLU A 50 5.64 -2.54 -8.71
N MET A 51 5.80 -1.81 -7.60
CA MET A 51 4.80 -1.75 -6.53
C MET A 51 3.43 -1.27 -7.04
N LEU A 52 3.39 -0.23 -7.88
CA LEU A 52 2.15 0.22 -8.50
C LEU A 52 1.58 -0.79 -9.49
N ARG A 53 2.44 -1.43 -10.31
CA ARG A 53 2.00 -2.47 -11.24
C ARG A 53 1.29 -3.61 -10.50
N MET A 54 1.88 -4.07 -9.40
CA MET A 54 1.32 -5.12 -8.55
C MET A 54 0.06 -4.65 -7.82
N ALA A 55 0.02 -3.41 -7.33
CA ALA A 55 -1.18 -2.85 -6.68
C ALA A 55 -2.38 -2.79 -7.63
N ASN A 56 -2.16 -2.38 -8.88
CA ASN A 56 -3.19 -2.38 -9.91
C ASN A 56 -3.69 -3.81 -10.19
N MET A 57 -2.77 -4.77 -10.38
CA MET A 57 -3.12 -6.18 -10.61
C MET A 57 -3.99 -6.74 -9.48
N TYR A 58 -3.64 -6.48 -8.21
CA TYR A 58 -4.47 -6.91 -7.09
C TYR A 58 -5.83 -6.21 -7.04
N CYS A 59 -5.88 -4.94 -7.46
CA CYS A 59 -7.14 -4.23 -7.53
C CYS A 59 -8.07 -4.85 -8.59
N ASP A 60 -7.52 -5.17 -9.76
CA ASP A 60 -8.24 -5.79 -10.88
C ASP A 60 -8.74 -7.20 -10.53
N ASP A 61 -7.92 -7.96 -9.78
CA ASP A 61 -8.26 -9.31 -9.29
C ASP A 61 -9.21 -9.28 -8.07
N GLY A 62 -9.63 -8.09 -7.59
CA GLY A 62 -10.50 -7.94 -6.43
C GLY A 62 -9.83 -8.23 -5.08
N GLN A 63 -8.50 -8.40 -5.06
CA GLN A 63 -7.69 -8.61 -3.86
C GLN A 63 -7.42 -7.28 -3.14
N LEU A 64 -8.50 -6.65 -2.67
CA LEU A 64 -8.51 -5.28 -2.16
C LEU A 64 -7.56 -5.04 -0.96
N GLU A 65 -7.37 -6.01 -0.07
CA GLU A 65 -6.42 -5.88 1.05
C GLU A 65 -4.98 -5.73 0.55
N SER A 66 -4.56 -6.61 -0.36
CA SER A 66 -3.23 -6.61 -0.96
C SER A 66 -3.01 -5.35 -1.80
N ALA A 67 -4.01 -4.94 -2.57
CA ALA A 67 -3.97 -3.68 -3.33
C ALA A 67 -3.79 -2.48 -2.39
N PHE A 68 -4.60 -2.39 -1.34
CA PHE A 68 -4.53 -1.30 -0.36
C PHE A 68 -3.17 -1.22 0.32
N ILE A 69 -2.62 -2.36 0.78
CA ILE A 69 -1.29 -2.44 1.38
C ILE A 69 -0.23 -1.85 0.45
N LEU A 70 -0.22 -2.24 -0.83
CA LEU A 70 0.80 -1.78 -1.78
C LEU A 70 0.63 -0.30 -2.14
N TYR A 71 -0.60 0.18 -2.31
CA TYR A 71 -0.84 1.61 -2.53
C TYR A 71 -0.43 2.45 -1.32
N TYR A 72 -0.76 2.00 -0.11
CA TYR A 72 -0.36 2.69 1.12
C TYR A 72 1.16 2.71 1.25
N ARG A 73 1.82 1.57 1.03
CA ARG A 73 3.28 1.45 1.02
C ARG A 73 3.94 2.39 0.01
N TYR A 74 3.38 2.50 -1.19
CA TYR A 74 3.87 3.40 -2.23
C TYR A 74 3.78 4.86 -1.75
N ILE A 75 2.62 5.26 -1.21
CA ILE A 75 2.41 6.62 -0.69
C ILE A 75 3.41 6.92 0.44
N THR A 76 3.49 6.05 1.46
CA THR A 76 4.39 6.23 2.61
C THR A 76 5.85 6.29 2.17
N LEU A 77 6.29 5.41 1.26
CA LEU A 77 7.66 5.44 0.74
C LEU A 77 7.98 6.81 0.15
N PHE A 78 7.17 7.30 -0.78
CA PHE A 78 7.52 8.50 -1.54
C PHE A 78 7.18 9.82 -0.86
N MET A 79 6.21 9.83 0.07
CA MET A 79 5.79 11.04 0.77
C MET A 79 6.43 11.22 2.14
N GLU A 80 6.80 10.13 2.82
CA GLU A 80 7.27 10.20 4.20
C GLU A 80 8.72 9.75 4.34
N LYS A 81 9.10 8.61 3.74
CA LYS A 81 10.41 8.00 3.98
C LYS A 81 11.50 8.53 3.05
N LEU A 82 11.24 8.52 1.75
CA LEU A 82 12.21 8.88 0.72
C LEU A 82 12.63 10.36 0.74
N PRO A 83 11.79 11.34 1.17
CA PRO A 83 12.23 12.72 1.34
C PRO A 83 13.40 12.92 2.32
N ALA A 84 13.67 11.95 3.21
CA ALA A 84 14.82 11.99 4.12
C ALA A 84 16.13 11.44 3.50
N HIS A 85 16.10 11.02 2.23
CA HIS A 85 17.26 10.51 1.50
C HIS A 85 18.17 11.65 1.01
N PRO A 86 19.50 11.56 1.11
CA PRO A 86 20.41 12.65 0.73
C PRO A 86 20.30 13.06 -0.74
N GLU A 87 20.14 12.08 -1.65
CA GLU A 87 19.95 12.32 -3.09
C GLU A 87 18.55 12.86 -3.46
N PHE A 88 17.66 13.04 -2.48
CA PHE A 88 16.34 13.65 -2.68
C PHE A 88 16.44 15.18 -2.73
N SER A 89 17.47 15.71 -3.39
CA SER A 89 17.69 17.15 -3.56
C SER A 89 18.28 17.42 -4.96
N SER A 90 17.84 18.52 -5.57
CA SER A 90 18.16 19.10 -6.90
C SER A 90 18.31 18.20 -8.14
N ASP A 91 19.11 17.15 -8.11
CA ASP A 91 19.59 16.47 -9.33
C ASP A 91 18.53 15.54 -9.94
N ASN A 92 17.52 15.17 -9.17
CA ASN A 92 16.43 14.26 -9.56
C ASN A 92 15.06 14.98 -9.59
N GLN A 93 15.02 16.29 -9.84
CA GLN A 93 13.78 17.08 -9.76
C GLN A 93 12.66 16.57 -10.69
N ALA A 94 13.00 16.10 -11.89
CA ALA A 94 12.02 15.60 -12.85
C ALA A 94 11.34 14.33 -12.33
N GLU A 95 12.12 13.34 -11.89
CA GLU A 95 11.61 12.10 -11.31
C GLU A 95 10.81 12.35 -10.04
N ILE A 96 11.30 13.23 -9.15
CA ILE A 96 10.59 13.61 -7.92
C ILE A 96 9.23 14.26 -8.26
N ALA A 97 9.19 15.14 -9.26
CA ALA A 97 7.95 15.77 -9.71
C ALA A 97 6.97 14.75 -10.30
N GLU A 98 7.46 13.79 -11.10
CA GLU A 98 6.63 12.71 -11.63
C GLU A 98 6.04 11.84 -10.52
N ILE A 99 6.85 11.49 -9.52
CA ILE A 99 6.40 10.70 -8.36
C ILE A 99 5.31 11.44 -7.59
N LYS A 100 5.50 12.73 -7.30
CA LYS A 100 4.48 13.55 -6.64
C LYS A 100 3.17 13.56 -7.45
N ARG A 101 3.26 13.66 -8.78
CA ARG A 101 2.08 13.58 -9.66
C ARG A 101 1.40 12.21 -9.58
N ARG A 102 2.17 11.12 -9.55
CA ARG A 102 1.65 9.75 -9.41
C ARG A 102 1.00 9.53 -8.05
N VAL A 103 1.65 9.94 -6.95
CA VAL A 103 1.08 9.85 -5.60
C VAL A 103 -0.26 10.57 -5.53
N LYS A 104 -0.38 11.77 -6.12
CA LYS A 104 -1.66 12.50 -6.18
C LYS A 104 -2.78 11.73 -6.87
N LYS A 105 -2.46 10.86 -7.84
CA LYS A 105 -3.44 9.99 -8.51
C LYS A 105 -3.73 8.72 -7.72
N VAL A 106 -2.73 8.18 -7.03
CA VAL A 106 -2.81 6.93 -6.26
C VAL A 106 -3.58 7.13 -4.95
N PHE A 107 -3.43 8.29 -4.32
CA PHE A 107 -4.11 8.61 -3.05
C PHE A 107 -5.63 8.40 -3.08
N PRO A 108 -6.41 8.96 -4.04
CA PRO A 108 -7.85 8.72 -4.09
C PRO A 108 -8.21 7.25 -4.33
N ILE A 109 -7.40 6.50 -5.10
CA ILE A 109 -7.61 5.07 -5.32
C ILE A 109 -7.45 4.30 -4.00
N ALA A 110 -6.41 4.60 -3.23
CA ALA A 110 -6.18 3.99 -1.92
C ALA A 110 -7.33 4.28 -0.94
N GLU A 111 -7.84 5.51 -0.92
CA GLU A 111 -8.98 5.89 -0.08
C GLU A 111 -10.29 5.22 -0.53
N GLU A 112 -10.51 5.06 -1.84
CA GLU A 112 -11.67 4.31 -2.35
C GLU A 112 -11.62 2.83 -1.92
N ILE A 113 -10.46 2.19 -2.05
CA ILE A 113 -10.28 0.79 -1.63
C ILE A 113 -10.48 0.66 -0.12
N LYS A 114 -9.92 1.57 0.68
CA LYS A 114 -10.13 1.61 2.13
C LYS A 114 -11.60 1.73 2.51
N SER A 115 -12.37 2.56 1.78
CA SER A 115 -13.81 2.69 1.96
C SER A 115 -14.55 1.39 1.65
N LYS A 116 -14.22 0.73 0.54
CA LYS A 116 -14.77 -0.59 0.17
C LYS A 116 -14.47 -1.66 1.21
N LEU A 117 -13.22 -1.73 1.68
CA LEU A 117 -12.80 -2.66 2.73
C LEU A 117 -13.56 -2.41 4.03
N LYS A 118 -13.66 -1.15 4.47
CA LYS A 118 -14.38 -0.78 5.68
C LYS A 118 -15.85 -1.19 5.61
N LYS A 119 -16.53 -0.92 4.48
CA LYS A 119 -17.91 -1.34 4.25
C LYS A 119 -18.06 -2.85 4.37
N ARG A 120 -17.21 -3.61 3.65
CA ARG A 120 -17.21 -5.08 3.70
C ARG A 120 -17.02 -5.60 5.11
N TYR A 121 -16.08 -5.05 5.86
CA TYR A 121 -15.82 -5.49 7.24
C TYR A 121 -16.98 -5.16 8.19
N THR A 122 -17.63 -4.01 8.01
CA THR A 122 -18.83 -3.67 8.81
C THR A 122 -19.97 -4.65 8.54
N GLU A 123 -20.18 -5.06 7.30
CA GLU A 123 -21.17 -6.09 6.93
C GLU A 123 -20.81 -7.45 7.54
N GLU A 124 -19.55 -7.88 7.44
CA GLU A 124 -19.06 -9.12 8.04
C GLU A 124 -19.21 -9.13 9.58
N GLU A 125 -18.94 -8.00 10.24
CA GLU A 125 -19.12 -7.86 11.68
C GLU A 125 -20.60 -7.96 12.10
N HIS A 126 -21.51 -7.36 11.32
CA HIS A 126 -22.95 -7.40 11.59
C HIS A 126 -23.49 -8.83 11.50
N VAL A 127 -23.17 -9.54 10.42
CA VAL A 127 -23.59 -10.94 10.22
C VAL A 127 -23.09 -11.83 11.36
N TYR A 128 -21.86 -11.64 11.82
CA TYR A 128 -21.33 -12.40 12.95
C TYR A 128 -22.08 -12.12 14.26
N LYS A 129 -22.48 -10.86 14.50
CA LYS A 129 -23.25 -10.47 15.69
C LYS A 129 -24.67 -11.01 15.68
N GLU A 130 -25.30 -11.17 14.50
CA GLU A 130 -26.65 -11.73 14.37
C GLU A 130 -26.70 -13.27 14.51
N GLN A 131 -25.56 -13.94 14.31
CA GLN A 131 -25.44 -15.40 14.42
C GLN A 131 -25.05 -15.89 15.82
N GLN A 132 -24.87 -14.96 16.77
CA GLN A 132 -24.57 -15.19 18.19
C GLN A 132 -25.82 -14.92 19.03
#